data_AF-A0A259B9B4-F1
#
_entry.id   AF-A0A259B9B4-F1
#
_cell.length_a   1.000
_cell.length_b   1.000
_cell.length_c   1.000
_cell.angle_alpha   90.00
_cell.angle_beta   90.00
_cell.angle_gamma   90.00
#
_symmetry.space_group_name_H-M   'P 1'
#
loop_
_entity.id
_entity.type
_entity.pdbx_description
1 polymer ?
#
loop_
_entity_poly.entity_id
_entity_poly.type
_entity_poly.pdbx_seq_one_letter_code
_entity_poly.pdbx_strand_id
1 'polypeptide(L)' 'TSNPNSATSQFFINVADNDFLNYSSPTPQGAGYAVFGQVTSGMDVVDKIAKTPTGGQGPFPQDVPKQTVLIESIKVLP' A
#
# COMPACT_ATOMS: atom_id res chain seq x y z
N THR A 1 11.10 -7.40 4.06
CA THR A 1 12.57 -7.32 3.85
C THR A 1 13.09 -6.26 4.79
N SER A 2 14.20 -6.51 5.49
CA SER A 2 14.85 -5.51 6.35
C SER A 2 15.81 -4.60 5.58
N ASN A 3 15.85 -4.71 4.25
CA ASN A 3 16.66 -3.88 3.38
C ASN A 3 15.86 -2.65 2.92
N PRO A 4 16.27 -1.43 3.30
CA PRO A 4 15.60 -0.20 2.85
C PRO A 4 15.54 -0.03 1.33
N ASN A 5 16.52 -0.58 0.60
CA ASN A 5 16.66 -0.42 -0.85
C ASN A 5 16.10 -1.63 -1.63
N SER A 6 15.02 -2.25 -1.13
CA SER A 6 14.41 -3.43 -1.77
C SER A 6 13.11 -3.17 -2.53
N ALA A 7 12.66 -1.92 -2.61
CA ALA A 7 11.42 -1.58 -3.31
C ALA A 7 11.52 -1.92 -4.81
N THR A 8 10.48 -2.55 -5.36
CA THR A 8 10.39 -2.91 -6.79
C THR A 8 9.11 -2.33 -7.40
N SER A 9 8.02 -3.09 -7.42
CA SER A 9 6.76 -2.69 -8.08
C SER A 9 5.56 -2.59 -7.14
N GLN A 10 5.67 -3.11 -5.91
CA GLN A 10 4.58 -3.04 -4.94
C GLN A 10 4.46 -1.63 -4.35
N PHE A 11 3.23 -1.15 -4.20
CA PHE A 11 2.90 0.11 -3.54
C PHE A 11 1.70 -0.10 -2.60
N PHE A 12 1.46 0.85 -1.72
CA PHE A 12 0.27 0.90 -0.86
C PHE A 12 -0.27 2.33 -0.81
N ILE A 13 -1.55 2.46 -0.43
CA ILE A 13 -2.21 3.75 -0.20
C ILE A 13 -2.53 3.84 1.29
N ASN A 14 -2.13 4.95 1.92
CA ASN A 14 -2.52 5.24 3.29
C ASN A 14 -4.01 5.61 3.34
N VAL A 15 -4.80 4.92 4.17
CA VAL A 15 -6.22 5.23 4.45
C VAL A 15 -6.43 5.95 5.78
N ALA A 16 -5.33 6.28 6.45
CA ALA A 16 -5.25 7.05 7.69
C ALA A 16 -3.85 7.68 7.80
N ASP A 17 -3.66 8.58 8.75
CA ASP A 17 -2.35 9.16 9.05
C ASP A 17 -1.47 8.13 9.77
N ASN A 18 -0.52 7.56 9.04
CA ASN A 18 0.35 6.48 9.50
C ASN A 18 1.77 6.99 9.82
N ASP A 19 1.89 7.90 10.80
CA ASP A 19 3.16 8.58 11.11
C ASP A 19 4.32 7.64 11.45
N PHE A 20 4.01 6.44 11.94
CA PHE A 20 5.00 5.40 12.24
C PHE A 20 5.72 4.84 11.00
N LEU A 21 5.21 5.10 9.79
CA LEU A 21 5.83 4.71 8.53
C LEU A 21 6.82 5.77 8.01
N ASN A 22 6.85 6.96 8.63
CA ASN A 22 7.70 8.06 8.18
C ASN A 22 9.18 7.77 8.44
N TYR A 23 10.04 8.34 7.59
CA TYR A 23 11.48 8.35 7.81
C TYR A 23 11.81 9.06 9.13
N SER A 24 12.68 8.43 9.94
CA SER A 24 13.17 8.98 11.20
C SER A 24 14.69 8.99 11.32
N SER A 25 15.40 8.07 10.66
CA SER A 25 16.87 8.01 10.69
C SER A 25 17.44 7.12 9.56
N PRO A 26 18.72 7.26 9.18
CA PRO A 26 19.35 6.42 8.15
C PRO A 26 19.75 5.04 8.70
N THR A 27 18.85 4.42 9.47
CA THR A 27 19.00 3.06 10.02
C THR A 27 17.98 2.13 9.36
N PRO A 28 18.19 0.80 9.35
CA PRO A 28 17.20 -0.12 8.81
C PRO A 28 15.80 0.01 9.44
N GLN A 29 15.73 0.38 10.73
CA GLN A 29 14.48 0.61 11.45
C GLN A 29 13.87 1.99 11.18
N GLY A 30 14.71 3.00 10.91
CA GLY A 30 14.27 4.38 10.72
C GLY A 30 14.06 4.80 9.27
N ALA A 31 14.37 3.94 8.29
CA ALA A 31 14.28 4.29 6.87
C ALA A 31 12.85 4.60 6.41
N GLY A 32 11.84 4.03 7.07
CA GLY A 32 10.43 4.25 6.75
C GLY A 32 10.04 3.82 5.33
N TYR A 33 8.96 4.42 4.82
CA TYR A 33 8.43 4.17 3.49
C TYR A 33 8.33 5.48 2.70
N ALA A 34 8.89 5.49 1.49
CA ALA A 34 8.93 6.69 0.67
C ALA A 34 7.56 7.01 0.06
N VAL A 35 6.98 8.14 0.44
CA VAL A 35 5.81 8.71 -0.24
C VAL A 35 6.24 9.33 -1.57
N PHE A 36 5.58 8.96 -2.66
CA PHE A 36 5.89 9.46 -4.02
C PHE A 36 4.67 10.08 -4.75
N GLY A 37 3.51 10.12 -4.11
CA GLY A 37 2.29 10.64 -4.69
C GLY A 37 1.11 10.62 -3.72
N GLN A 38 -0.04 11.14 -4.18
CA GLN A 38 -1.29 11.17 -3.42
C GLN A 38 -2.48 10.89 -4.34
N VAL A 39 -3.57 10.39 -3.77
CA VAL A 39 -4.85 10.20 -4.47
C VAL A 39 -5.53 11.55 -4.58
N THR A 40 -5.62 12.11 -5.79
CA THR A 40 -6.28 13.40 -6.04
C THR A 40 -7.78 13.26 -6.34
N SER A 41 -8.24 12.06 -6.71
CA SER A 41 -9.64 11.73 -6.96
C SER A 41 -9.87 10.23 -6.73
N GLY A 42 -11.08 9.84 -6.32
CA GLY A 42 -11.46 8.44 -6.10
C GLY A 42 -11.08 7.86 -4.74
N MET A 43 -10.90 8.69 -3.70
CA MET A 43 -10.62 8.19 -2.36
C MET A 43 -11.77 7.34 -1.79
N ASP A 44 -13.02 7.60 -2.22
CA ASP A 44 -14.17 6.75 -1.85
C ASP A 44 -14.05 5.31 -2.38
N VAL A 45 -13.37 5.12 -3.53
CA VAL A 45 -13.07 3.79 -4.08
C VAL A 45 -12.00 3.11 -3.24
N VAL A 46 -10.96 3.84 -2.83
CA VAL A 46 -9.93 3.33 -1.92
C VAL A 46 -10.56 2.90 -0.59
N ASP A 47 -11.44 3.71 -0.01
CA ASP A 47 -12.14 3.40 1.24
C ASP A 47 -13.03 2.16 1.11
N LYS A 48 -13.69 1.96 -0.04
CA LYS A 48 -14.47 0.75 -0.31
C LYS A 48 -13.57 -0.48 -0.38
N ILE A 49 -12.42 -0.39 -1.06
CA ILE A 49 -11.44 -1.48 -1.17
C ILE A 49 -10.91 -1.86 0.21
N ALA A 50 -10.54 -0.88 1.04
CA ALA A 50 -10.00 -1.10 2.38
C ALA A 50 -10.98 -1.80 3.34
N LYS A 51 -12.29 -1.72 3.07
CA LYS A 51 -13.36 -2.36 3.86
C LYS A 51 -13.82 -3.71 3.31
N THR A 52 -13.21 -4.20 2.23
CA THR A 52 -13.60 -5.49 1.65
C THR A 52 -13.33 -6.64 2.62
N PRO A 53 -14.19 -7.68 2.67
CA PRO A 53 -13.93 -8.84 3.52
C PRO A 53 -12.61 -9.52 3.13
N THR A 54 -11.74 -9.76 4.12
CA THR A 54 -10.45 -10.43 3.93
C THR A 54 -10.42 -11.82 4.58
N GLY A 55 -9.39 -12.60 4.24
CA GLY A 55 -9.09 -13.88 4.84
C GLY A 55 -7.68 -14.34 4.45
N GLY A 56 -7.33 -15.57 4.81
CA GLY A 56 -6.09 -16.20 4.35
C GLY A 56 -6.22 -16.75 2.92
N GLN A 57 -5.15 -16.66 2.14
CA GLN A 57 -5.06 -17.24 0.79
C GLN A 57 -3.61 -17.60 0.44
N GLY A 58 -3.37 -18.86 0.07
CA GLY A 58 -2.03 -19.35 -0.31
C GLY A 58 -1.00 -19.14 0.81
N PRO A 59 0.14 -18.46 0.55
CA PRO A 59 1.15 -18.20 1.58
C PRO A 59 0.76 -17.10 2.58
N PHE A 60 -0.35 -16.39 2.34
CA PHE A 60 -0.78 -15.28 3.19
C PHE A 60 -1.79 -15.78 4.24
N PRO A 61 -1.47 -15.65 5.54
CA PRO A 61 -2.33 -16.14 6.60
C PRO A 61 -3.63 -15.33 6.76
N GLN A 62 -3.61 -14.05 6.38
CA GLN A 62 -4.73 -13.10 6.53
C GLN A 62 -4.59 -11.94 5.54
N ASP A 63 -5.55 -11.01 5.58
CA ASP A 63 -5.54 -9.72 4.87
C ASP A 63 -5.58 -9.80 3.33
N VAL A 64 -5.87 -10.98 2.77
CA VAL A 64 -6.15 -11.12 1.35
C VAL A 64 -7.64 -10.91 1.10
N PRO A 65 -8.05 -9.98 0.21
CA PRO A 65 -9.45 -9.80 -0.15
C PRO A 65 -10.08 -11.12 -0.63
N LYS A 66 -11.24 -11.49 -0.09
CA LYS A 66 -11.98 -12.70 -0.51
C LYS A 66 -12.46 -12.60 -1.96
N GLN A 67 -12.64 -11.38 -2.45
CA GLN A 67 -12.89 -11.08 -3.84
C GLN A 67 -11.71 -10.26 -4.37
N THR A 68 -11.10 -10.71 -5.46
CA THR A 68 -9.94 -10.06 -6.07
C THR A 68 -10.25 -8.61 -6.44
N VAL A 69 -9.44 -7.69 -5.91
CA VAL A 69 -9.41 -6.27 -6.32
C VAL A 69 -8.35 -6.13 -7.42
N LEU A 70 -8.80 -6.10 -8.67
CA LEU A 70 -7.92 -6.09 -9.83
C LEU A 70 -7.73 -4.67 -10.37
N ILE A 71 -6.46 -4.25 -10.56
CA ILE A 71 -6.14 -3.07 -11.37
C ILE A 71 -6.18 -3.52 -12.83
N GLU A 72 -7.26 -3.19 -13.53
CA GLU A 72 -7.49 -3.64 -14.92
C GLU A 72 -6.56 -2.96 -15.92
N SER A 73 -6.29 -1.66 -15.72
CA SER A 73 -5.39 -0.88 -16.56
C SER A 73 -4.81 0.32 -15.81
N ILE A 74 -3.67 0.82 -16.30
CA ILE A 74 -3.02 2.03 -15.80
C ILE A 74 -2.72 2.93 -17.00
N LYS A 75 -3.03 4.22 -16.87
CA LYS A 75 -2.76 5.24 -17.90
C LYS A 75 -2.15 6.47 -17.27
N VAL A 76 -1.02 6.92 -17.82
CA VAL A 76 -0.47 8.25 -17.54
C VAL A 76 -1.33 9.27 -18.29
N LEU A 77 -1.94 10.19 -17.55
CA LEU A 77 -2.74 11.26 -18.14
C LEU A 77 -1.82 12.33 -18.76
N PRO A 78 -2.24 12.96 -19.87
CA PRO A 78 -1.48 14.04 -20.52
C PRO A 78 -1.44 15.32 -19.69
#